data_AF-X1PSY0-F1
#
_entry.id   AF-X1PSY0-F1
#
_cell.length_a   1.000
_cell.length_b   1.000
_cell.length_c   1.000
_cell.angle_alpha   90.00
_cell.angle_beta   90.00
_cell.angle_gamma   90.00
#
_symmetry.space_group_name_H-M   'P 1'
#
loop_
_entity.id
_entity.type
_entity.pdbx_description
1 polymer ?
#
loop_
_entity_poly.entity_id
_entity_poly.type
_entity_poly.pdbx_seq_one_letter_code
_entity_poly.pdbx_strand_id
1 'polypeptide(L)'
;MLHGRRGFPYIVAGVISGVDSDGPRLYFLDPIGGKLEEEKFASAGTGSTVAYGVLEQNYRDGMKLDDGVKLVAQSVKIAIERDAATGDKIVVAKIDEKGYRELPEEEVDKLVK
;
A
#
# COMPACT_ATOMS: atom_id res chain seq x y z
N MET A 1 15.34 -14.32 -1.52
CA MET A 1 14.82 -15.14 -0.39
C MET A 1 13.61 -15.96 -0.82
N LEU A 2 12.50 -15.34 -1.22
CA LEU A 2 11.24 -16.03 -1.59
C LEU A 2 11.42 -17.07 -2.71
N HIS A 3 12.03 -16.68 -3.83
CA HIS A 3 12.29 -17.58 -4.96
C HIS A 3 13.10 -18.84 -4.58
N GLY A 4 14.05 -18.72 -3.65
CA GLY A 4 14.86 -19.83 -3.17
C GLY A 4 14.05 -20.89 -2.40
N ARG A 5 12.84 -20.54 -1.92
CA ARG A 5 11.92 -21.45 -1.25
C ARG A 5 10.69 -21.79 -2.07
N ARG A 6 10.67 -21.57 -3.39
CA ARG A 6 9.48 -21.81 -4.24
C ARG A 6 8.88 -23.23 -4.16
N GLY A 7 9.65 -24.25 -3.77
CA GLY A 7 9.14 -25.61 -3.52
C GLY A 7 8.37 -25.79 -2.20
N PHE A 8 8.60 -24.89 -1.24
CA PHE A 8 7.89 -24.79 0.04
C PHE A 8 7.74 -23.30 0.38
N PRO A 9 6.86 -22.58 -0.35
CA PRO A 9 6.85 -21.12 -0.36
C PRO A 9 6.45 -20.56 1.01
N TYR A 10 7.00 -19.39 1.33
CA TYR A 10 6.39 -18.54 2.34
C TYR A 10 5.14 -17.93 1.72
N ILE A 11 3.97 -18.19 2.30
CA ILE A 11 2.70 -17.67 1.81
C ILE A 11 2.59 -16.20 2.21
N VAL A 12 3.23 -15.34 1.43
CA VAL A 12 3.26 -13.89 1.61
C VAL A 12 3.19 -13.22 0.25
N ALA A 13 2.27 -12.27 0.11
CA ALA A 13 2.27 -11.28 -0.95
C ALA A 13 2.34 -9.91 -0.28
N GLY A 14 3.16 -9.02 -0.82
CA GLY A 14 3.44 -7.77 -0.13
C GLY A 14 3.99 -6.70 -1.03
N VAL A 15 4.04 -5.49 -0.47
CA VAL A 15 4.53 -4.30 -1.14
C VAL A 15 5.80 -3.84 -0.41
N ILE A 16 6.83 -3.52 -1.18
CA ILE A 16 8.03 -2.85 -0.71
C ILE A 16 8.06 -1.47 -1.35
N SER A 17 8.15 -0.42 -0.55
CA SER A 17 8.31 0.95 -1.03
C SER A 17 9.44 1.65 -0.31
N GLY A 18 10.00 2.66 -0.96
CA GLY A 18 11.11 3.44 -0.43
C GLY A 18 11.46 4.62 -1.33
N VAL A 19 12.41 5.42 -0.88
CA VAL A 19 13.05 6.47 -1.68
C VAL A 19 14.54 6.20 -1.65
N ASP A 20 15.16 6.09 -2.82
CA ASP A 20 16.60 5.95 -3.01
C ASP A 20 17.18 7.17 -3.76
N SER A 21 18.44 7.09 -4.18
CA SER A 21 19.12 8.18 -4.90
C SER A 21 18.50 8.51 -6.26
N ASP A 22 17.77 7.57 -6.85
CA ASP A 22 17.12 7.73 -8.15
C ASP A 22 15.64 8.12 -8.00
N GLY A 23 15.13 8.17 -6.77
CA GLY A 23 13.78 8.63 -6.43
C GLY A 23 12.91 7.58 -5.73
N PRO A 24 11.58 7.77 -5.70
CA PRO A 24 10.66 6.82 -5.10
C PRO A 24 10.55 5.54 -5.91
N ARG A 25 10.56 4.40 -5.22
CA ARG A 25 10.39 3.05 -5.80
C ARG A 25 9.27 2.30 -5.09
N LEU A 26 8.55 1.50 -5.87
CA LEU A 26 7.48 0.64 -5.39
C LEU A 26 7.58 -0.72 -6.07
N TYR A 27 7.55 -1.79 -5.28
CA TYR A 27 7.65 -3.16 -5.74
C TYR A 27 6.55 -4.01 -5.14
N PHE A 28 5.85 -4.77 -5.99
CA PHE A 28 5.01 -5.87 -5.56
C PHE A 28 5.80 -7.17 -5.57
N LEU A 29 5.61 -7.99 -4.53
CA LEU A 29 6.24 -9.29 -4.38
C LEU A 29 5.19 -10.39 -4.28
N ASP A 30 5.39 -11.46 -5.05
CA ASP A 30 4.55 -12.67 -4.97
C ASP A 30 5.19 -13.78 -4.10
N PRO A 31 4.39 -14.79 -3.68
CA PRO A 31 4.87 -15.87 -2.80
C PRO A 31 5.96 -16.76 -3.39
N ILE A 32 6.14 -16.78 -4.72
CA ILE A 32 7.14 -17.59 -5.42
C ILE A 32 8.39 -16.78 -5.80
N GLY A 33 8.45 -15.51 -5.39
CA GLY A 33 9.58 -14.62 -5.55
C GLY A 33 9.62 -13.85 -6.86
N GLY A 34 8.50 -13.77 -7.58
CA GLY A 34 8.32 -12.76 -8.60
C GLY A 34 8.31 -11.37 -7.97
N LYS A 35 8.86 -10.41 -8.71
CA LYS A 35 8.92 -9.00 -8.35
C LYS A 35 8.43 -8.19 -9.54
N LEU A 36 7.48 -7.30 -9.30
CA LEU A 36 7.02 -6.32 -10.27
C LEU A 36 7.33 -4.92 -9.74
N GLU A 37 7.96 -4.09 -10.56
CA GLU A 37 8.12 -2.66 -10.27
C GLU A 37 6.84 -1.94 -10.68
N GLU A 38 6.30 -1.14 -9.78
CA GLU A 38 5.04 -0.43 -9.93
C GLU A 38 5.30 1.07 -10.01
N GLU A 39 4.69 1.76 -10.97
CA GLU A 39 4.94 3.19 -11.17
C GLU A 39 4.01 4.08 -10.34
N LYS A 40 2.79 3.58 -10.02
CA LYS A 40 1.70 4.43 -9.50
C LYS A 40 1.24 4.02 -8.11
N PHE A 41 0.81 2.77 -7.96
CA PHE A 41 0.29 2.22 -6.71
C PHE A 41 0.30 0.70 -6.76
N ALA A 42 0.30 0.08 -5.59
CA ALA A 42 0.24 -1.37 -5.42
C ALA A 42 -0.63 -1.69 -4.21
N SER A 43 -1.39 -2.77 -4.28
CA SER A 43 -2.19 -3.28 -3.18
C SER A 43 -2.04 -4.80 -3.07
N ALA A 44 -2.00 -5.31 -1.84
CA ALA A 44 -1.85 -6.72 -1.52
C ALA A 44 -2.83 -7.10 -0.41
N GLY A 45 -3.18 -8.39 -0.33
CA GLY A 45 -4.15 -8.92 0.63
C GLY A 45 -5.55 -9.11 0.03
N THR A 46 -6.47 -9.59 0.85
CA THR A 46 -7.84 -9.98 0.46
C THR A 46 -8.70 -8.78 0.04
N GLY A 47 -8.52 -7.63 0.69
CA GLY A 47 -9.17 -6.37 0.33
C GLY A 47 -8.60 -5.65 -0.89
N SER A 48 -7.54 -6.19 -1.52
CA SER A 48 -6.79 -5.47 -2.58
C SER A 48 -7.64 -5.14 -3.80
N THR A 49 -8.53 -6.03 -4.24
CA THR A 49 -9.41 -5.79 -5.39
C THR A 49 -10.29 -4.55 -5.18
N VAL A 50 -10.80 -4.37 -3.96
CA VAL A 50 -11.60 -3.20 -3.60
C VAL A 50 -10.73 -1.95 -3.53
N ALA A 51 -9.56 -2.04 -2.90
CA ALA A 51 -8.63 -0.93 -2.80
C ALA A 51 -8.15 -0.45 -4.18
N TYR A 52 -7.85 -1.36 -5.11
CA TYR A 52 -7.49 -1.04 -6.49
C TYR A 52 -8.57 -0.24 -7.19
N GLY A 53 -9.86 -0.60 -7.05
CA GLY A 53 -10.95 0.17 -7.66
C GLY A 53 -10.99 1.63 -7.20
N VAL A 54 -10.73 1.89 -5.91
CA VAL A 54 -10.66 3.26 -5.36
C VAL A 54 -9.42 4.00 -5.85
N LEU A 55 -8.27 3.31 -5.86
CA LEU A 55 -6.98 3.86 -6.32
C LEU A 55 -7.05 4.24 -7.80
N GLU A 56 -7.51 3.33 -8.67
CA GLU A 56 -7.65 3.57 -10.11
C GLU A 56 -8.60 4.73 -10.42
N GLN A 57 -9.72 4.83 -9.70
CA GLN A 57 -10.70 5.88 -9.92
C GLN A 57 -10.15 7.28 -9.58
N ASN A 58 -9.35 7.39 -8.52
CA ASN A 58 -9.03 8.68 -7.89
C ASN A 58 -7.56 9.10 -7.99
N TYR A 59 -6.64 8.18 -8.27
CA TYR A 59 -5.23 8.50 -8.48
C TYR A 59 -5.05 9.41 -9.70
N ARG A 60 -4.16 10.40 -9.59
CA ARG A 60 -3.79 11.33 -10.65
C ARG A 60 -2.28 11.56 -10.59
N ASP A 61 -1.64 11.62 -11.75
CA ASP A 61 -0.20 11.92 -11.82
C ASP A 61 0.07 13.32 -11.23
N GLY A 62 1.17 13.44 -10.47
CA GLY A 62 1.54 14.71 -9.81
C GLY A 62 0.70 15.07 -8.58
N MET A 63 -0.10 14.14 -8.04
CA MET A 63 -0.83 14.33 -6.79
C MET A 63 0.11 14.71 -5.64
N LYS A 64 -0.32 15.66 -4.79
CA LYS A 64 0.44 16.04 -3.60
C LYS A 64 0.45 14.89 -2.59
N LEU A 65 1.53 14.77 -1.83
CA LEU A 65 1.69 13.71 -0.83
C LEU A 65 0.50 13.60 0.13
N ASP A 66 0.00 14.73 0.64
CA ASP A 66 -1.15 14.74 1.57
C ASP A 66 -2.47 14.30 0.92
N ASP A 67 -2.65 14.53 -0.37
CA ASP A 67 -3.81 14.04 -1.11
C ASP A 67 -3.67 12.53 -1.38
N GLY A 68 -2.45 12.05 -1.64
CA GLY A 68 -2.15 10.62 -1.73
C GLY A 68 -2.40 9.89 -0.41
N VAL A 69 -2.05 10.50 0.72
CA VAL A 69 -2.33 9.97 2.06
C VAL A 69 -3.83 9.81 2.31
N LYS A 70 -4.64 10.81 1.95
CA LYS A 70 -6.11 10.70 2.00
C LYS A 70 -6.62 9.56 1.12
N LEU A 71 -6.13 9.47 -0.12
CA LEU A 71 -6.54 8.44 -1.06
C LEU A 71 -6.26 7.02 -0.54
N VAL A 72 -5.05 6.78 0.00
CA VAL A 72 -4.69 5.47 0.58
C VAL A 72 -5.53 5.15 1.82
N ALA A 73 -5.77 6.12 2.70
CA ALA A 73 -6.62 5.90 3.87
C ALA A 73 -8.06 5.55 3.46
N GLN A 74 -8.61 6.24 2.45
CA GLN A 74 -9.94 5.97 1.91
C GLN A 74 -10.04 4.62 1.21
N SER A 75 -9.03 4.22 0.44
CA SER A 75 -9.03 2.92 -0.26
C SER A 75 -9.05 1.75 0.73
N VAL A 76 -8.28 1.85 1.82
CA VAL A 76 -8.29 0.86 2.90
C VAL A 76 -9.62 0.87 3.66
N LYS A 77 -10.18 2.05 3.99
CA LYS A 77 -11.49 2.16 4.64
C LYS A 77 -12.57 1.40 3.84
N ILE A 78 -12.65 1.65 2.54
CA ILE A 78 -13.64 1.00 1.67
C ILE A 78 -13.39 -0.51 1.57
N ALA A 79 -12.11 -0.94 1.58
CA ALA A 79 -11.78 -2.36 1.64
C ALA A 79 -12.28 -3.03 2.95
N ILE A 80 -12.10 -2.38 4.11
CA ILE A 80 -12.63 -2.85 5.41
C ILE A 80 -14.16 -3.03 5.35
N GLU A 81 -14.89 -2.10 4.72
CA GLU A 81 -16.35 -2.18 4.61
C GLU A 81 -16.85 -3.35 3.73
N ARG A 82 -15.98 -3.94 2.92
CA ARG A 82 -16.36 -4.94 1.90
C ARG A 82 -15.69 -6.29 2.05
N ASP A 83 -14.57 -6.37 2.77
CA ASP A 83 -13.84 -7.60 3.02
C ASP A 83 -13.80 -7.92 4.52
N ALA A 84 -14.48 -9.00 4.91
CA ALA A 84 -14.58 -9.42 6.31
C ALA A 84 -13.22 -9.83 6.94
N ALA A 85 -12.20 -10.12 6.13
CA ALA A 85 -10.85 -10.43 6.59
C ALA A 85 -9.96 -9.19 6.79
N THR A 86 -10.43 -7.99 6.39
CA THR A 86 -9.69 -6.73 6.47
C THR A 86 -10.31 -5.83 7.55
N GLY A 87 -9.52 -5.28 8.48
CA GLY A 87 -10.08 -4.48 9.57
C GLY A 87 -9.15 -4.18 10.74
N ASP A 88 -9.78 -3.93 11.89
CA ASP A 88 -9.20 -3.50 13.18
C ASP A 88 -8.70 -2.06 13.19
N LYS A 89 -7.61 -1.77 12.48
CA LYS A 89 -6.99 -0.44 12.48
C LYS A 89 -6.38 -0.09 11.14
N ILE A 90 -6.50 1.16 10.74
CA ILE A 90 -5.79 1.72 9.59
C ILE A 90 -4.51 2.38 10.10
N VAL A 91 -3.37 1.95 9.56
CA VAL A 91 -2.06 2.58 9.81
C VAL A 91 -1.60 3.20 8.50
N VAL A 92 -1.18 4.46 8.57
CA VAL A 92 -0.68 5.19 7.40
C VAL A 92 0.70 5.75 7.72
N ALA A 93 1.63 5.59 6.79
CA ALA A 93 2.97 6.15 6.88
C ALA A 93 3.32 6.93 5.62
N LYS A 94 4.10 8.00 5.80
CA LYS A 94 4.73 8.78 4.73
C LYS A 94 6.19 8.35 4.61
N ILE A 95 6.64 8.18 3.38
CA ILE A 95 8.05 7.94 3.06
C ILE A 95 8.46 9.01 2.04
N ASP A 96 9.48 9.78 2.41
CA ASP A 96 10.11 10.78 1.55
C ASP A 96 11.61 10.85 1.85
N GLU A 97 12.31 11.87 1.35
CA GLU A 97 13.74 12.09 1.58
C GLU A 97 14.11 12.22 3.07
N LYS A 98 13.14 12.54 3.94
CA LYS A 98 13.34 12.61 5.39
C LYS A 98 13.06 11.26 6.08
N GLY A 99 12.81 10.21 5.31
CA GLY A 99 12.59 8.84 5.78
C GLY A 99 11.14 8.51 6.12
N TYR A 100 10.96 7.36 6.77
CA TYR A 100 9.67 6.81 7.18
C TYR A 100 9.09 7.53 8.41
N ARG A 101 7.81 7.90 8.35
CA ARG A 101 7.06 8.48 9.46
C ARG A 101 5.62 7.99 9.46
N GLU A 102 5.20 7.34 10.54
CA GLU A 102 3.79 7.01 10.78
C GLU A 102 3.00 8.23 11.19
N LEU A 103 1.77 8.32 10.72
CA LEU A 103 0.82 9.33 11.16
C LEU A 103 0.26 8.93 12.52
N PRO A 104 0.03 9.89 13.44
CA PRO A 104 -0.73 9.63 14.65
C PRO A 104 -2.12 9.08 14.31
N GLU A 105 -2.61 8.16 15.13
CA GLU A 105 -3.94 7.54 14.95
C GLU A 105 -5.06 8.58 14.84
N GLU A 106 -5.01 9.63 15.66
CA GLU A 106 -5.96 10.75 15.62
C GLU A 106 -5.98 11.51 14.28
N GLU A 107 -4.86 11.52 13.55
CA GLU A 107 -4.77 12.10 12.22
C GLU A 107 -5.41 11.16 11.20
N VAL A 108 -5.11 9.86 11.28
CA VAL A 108 -5.70 8.84 10.39
C VAL A 108 -7.22 8.80 10.53
N ASP A 109 -7.73 8.82 11.76
CA ASP A 109 -9.17 8.84 12.05
C ASP A 109 -9.90 10.01 11.39
N LYS A 110 -9.24 11.18 11.26
CA LYS A 110 -9.83 12.35 10.59
C LYS A 110 -9.88 12.18 9.06
N LEU A 111 -9.02 11.34 8.48
CA LEU A 111 -9.01 11.06 7.04
C LEU A 111 -10.11 10.07 6.65
N VAL A 112 -10.55 9.23 7.59
CA VAL A 112 -11.49 8.13 7.35
C VAL A 112 -12.86 8.33 7.99
N LYS A 113 -13.10 9.43 8.70
CA LYS A 113 -14.45 9.88 9.07
C LYS A 113 -15.20 10.36 7.83
#